data_AF-A0A7X7USQ0-F1
#
_entry.id   AF-A0A7X7USQ0-F1
#
_cell.length_a   1.000
_cell.length_b   1.000
_cell.length_c   1.000
_cell.angle_alpha   90.00
_cell.angle_beta   90.00
_cell.angle_gamma   90.00
#
_symmetry.space_group_name_H-M   'P 1'
#
loop_
_entity.id
_entity.type
_entity.pdbx_description
1 polymer ?
#
loop_
_entity_poly.entity_id
_entity_poly.type
_entity_poly.pdbx_seq_one_letter_code
_entity_poly.pdbx_strand_id
1 'polypeptide(L)'
;WCHQRGVVYEDGLLLPTKKQPLADGITGATPQGSKTIQVALKSIDMPFVLKAEFNHSIDFNSNFPVDAVEGAENYSGGEMGSGQPAVVYAATIYPDTREASLQLIGHSSPDGTDGNIYENLDKLTTAGDIVQNIKITIW
;
A
#
# COMPACT_ATOMS: atom_id res chain seq x y z
N TRP A 1 3.91 -0.22 -6.14
CA TRP A 1 5.03 0.70 -6.50
C TRP A 1 6.35 -0.03 -6.74
N CYS A 2 6.81 -0.86 -5.80
CA CYS A 2 8.02 -1.67 -5.95
C CYS A 2 8.05 -2.50 -7.25
N HIS A 3 6.92 -3.13 -7.60
CA HIS A 3 6.78 -3.88 -8.84
C HIS A 3 6.94 -3.02 -10.10
N GLN A 4 6.29 -1.85 -10.17
CA GLN A 4 6.41 -0.94 -11.32
C GLN A 4 7.86 -0.45 -11.55
N ARG A 5 8.66 -0.36 -10.48
CA ARG A 5 10.06 0.00 -10.59
C ARG A 5 10.94 -1.11 -11.16
N GLY A 6 10.55 -2.37 -10.98
CA GLY A 6 11.32 -3.53 -11.45
C GLY A 6 12.72 -3.65 -10.83
N VAL A 7 12.98 -2.99 -9.70
CA VAL A 7 14.28 -3.08 -9.02
C VAL A 7 14.24 -4.19 -7.98
N VAL A 8 14.99 -5.26 -8.25
CA VAL A 8 15.18 -6.39 -7.34
C VAL A 8 16.40 -6.11 -6.47
N TYR A 9 16.23 -6.21 -5.15
CA TYR A 9 17.29 -5.99 -4.17
C TYR A 9 18.04 -7.29 -3.86
N GLU A 10 19.11 -7.20 -3.05
CA GLU A 10 20.00 -8.33 -2.74
C GLU A 10 19.29 -9.55 -2.12
N ASP A 11 18.14 -9.35 -1.48
CA ASP A 11 17.30 -10.40 -0.89
C ASP A 11 16.31 -11.04 -1.89
N GLY A 12 16.35 -10.63 -3.16
CA GLY A 12 15.46 -11.11 -4.21
C GLY A 12 14.08 -10.46 -4.18
N LEU A 13 13.81 -9.53 -3.25
CA LEU A 13 12.54 -8.82 -3.17
C LEU A 13 12.58 -7.53 -3.98
N LEU A 14 11.41 -7.05 -4.38
CA LEU A 14 11.25 -5.72 -4.98
C LEU A 14 11.21 -4.60 -3.92
N LEU A 15 11.23 -4.96 -2.63
CA LEU A 15 11.12 -4.05 -1.50
C LEU A 15 12.48 -3.39 -1.18
N PRO A 16 12.51 -2.07 -0.93
CA PRO A 16 13.73 -1.37 -0.54
C PRO A 16 14.30 -1.90 0.79
N THR A 17 15.62 -2.00 0.87
CA THR A 17 16.31 -2.45 2.08
C THR A 17 16.82 -1.26 2.89
N LYS A 18 17.19 -1.49 4.17
CA LYS A 18 17.87 -0.46 4.98
C LYS A 18 19.17 0.04 4.34
N LYS A 19 19.86 -0.82 3.56
CA LYS A 19 21.12 -0.49 2.88
C LYS A 19 20.88 0.32 1.60
N GLN A 20 19.73 0.13 0.97
CA GLN A 20 19.33 0.82 -0.26
C GLN A 20 17.90 1.34 -0.11
N PRO A 21 17.67 2.32 0.78
CA PRO A 21 16.35 2.87 1.02
C PRO A 21 15.89 3.66 -0.21
N LEU A 22 14.58 3.74 -0.38
CA LEU A 22 13.96 4.38 -1.54
C LEU A 22 12.79 5.28 -1.15
N ALA A 23 12.09 4.93 -0.07
CA ALA A 23 11.11 5.81 0.55
C ALA A 23 11.80 6.63 1.64
N ASP A 24 11.34 7.87 1.84
CA ASP A 24 11.78 8.74 2.93
C ASP A 24 11.42 8.16 4.33
N GLY A 25 10.61 7.09 4.39
CA GLY A 25 10.37 6.30 5.58
C GLY A 25 9.73 4.93 5.29
N ILE A 26 10.06 3.92 6.10
CA ILE A 26 9.38 2.62 6.16
C ILE A 26 9.01 2.38 7.62
N THR A 27 7.71 2.26 7.93
CA THR A 27 7.25 1.89 9.27
C THR A 27 6.99 0.39 9.32
N GLY A 28 7.74 -0.33 10.17
CA GLY A 28 7.41 -1.71 10.51
C GLY A 28 6.39 -1.74 11.65
N ALA A 29 5.29 -2.48 11.43
CA ALA A 29 4.09 -2.64 12.26
C ALA A 29 3.00 -1.55 12.07
N THR A 30 1.83 -2.00 11.60
CA THR A 30 0.58 -1.22 11.58
C THR A 30 0.32 -0.71 13.00
N PRO A 31 0.25 0.61 13.20
CA PRO A 31 0.02 1.17 14.52
C PRO A 31 -1.34 0.75 15.09
N GLN A 32 -1.40 0.44 16.39
CA GLN A 32 -2.67 0.10 17.07
C GLN A 32 -3.65 1.28 17.22
N GLY A 33 -3.32 2.44 16.64
CA GLY A 33 -4.12 3.65 16.71
C GLY A 33 -3.50 4.76 15.87
N SER A 34 -4.05 5.97 15.94
CA SER A 34 -3.57 7.11 15.15
C SER A 34 -2.06 7.33 15.30
N LYS A 35 -1.39 7.49 14.16
CA LYS A 35 0.03 7.87 14.11
C LYS A 35 0.25 9.03 13.16
N THR A 36 1.28 9.79 13.50
CA THR A 36 1.84 10.83 12.64
C THR A 36 3.15 10.34 12.07
N ILE A 37 3.28 10.38 10.75
CA ILE A 37 4.54 10.19 10.04
C ILE A 37 4.98 11.57 9.57
N GLN A 38 6.23 11.94 9.86
CA GLN A 38 6.82 13.19 9.38
C GLN A 38 7.81 12.88 8.27
N VAL A 39 7.64 13.57 7.14
CA VAL A 39 8.51 13.47 5.97
C VAL A 39 9.01 14.87 5.64
N ALA A 40 10.32 15.00 5.42
CA ALA A 40 10.93 16.27 5.02
C ALA A 40 11.25 16.23 3.53
N LEU A 41 10.62 17.13 2.77
CA LEU A 41 10.96 17.37 1.38
C LEU A 41 11.87 18.59 1.28
N LYS A 42 12.82 18.58 0.34
CA LYS A 42 13.71 19.73 0.11
C LYS A 42 12.93 20.95 -0.39
N SER A 43 11.96 20.73 -1.28
CA SER A 43 11.04 21.72 -1.82
C SER A 43 9.83 21.01 -2.45
N ILE A 44 8.72 21.73 -2.61
CA ILE A 44 7.54 21.29 -3.37
C ILE A 44 7.35 22.29 -4.51
N ASP A 45 8.19 22.18 -5.53
CA ASP A 45 8.20 23.13 -6.65
C ASP A 45 7.19 22.79 -7.75
N MET A 46 6.70 21.55 -7.75
CA MET A 46 5.80 21.01 -8.77
C MET A 46 4.82 20.00 -8.16
N PRO A 47 3.64 19.82 -8.76
CA PRO A 47 2.66 18.87 -8.24
C PRO A 47 3.20 17.43 -8.23
N PHE A 48 2.82 16.67 -7.21
CA PHE A 48 3.17 15.25 -7.10
C PHE A 48 2.00 14.44 -6.54
N VAL A 49 2.01 13.13 -6.76
CA VAL A 49 1.02 12.21 -6.19
C VAL A 49 1.62 11.55 -4.96
N LEU A 50 1.03 11.76 -3.80
CA LEU A 50 1.34 10.97 -2.61
C LEU A 50 0.47 9.71 -2.64
N LYS A 51 1.10 8.55 -2.46
CA LYS A 51 0.42 7.26 -2.29
C LYS A 51 0.76 6.65 -0.95
N ALA A 52 -0.21 6.02 -0.31
CA ALA A 52 -0.02 5.22 0.89
C ALA A 52 -0.67 3.85 0.69
N GLU A 53 0.06 2.79 1.03
CA GLU A 53 -0.37 1.40 0.86
C GLU A 53 -0.45 0.74 2.23
N PHE A 54 -1.58 0.10 2.54
CA PHE A 54 -1.80 -0.58 3.81
C PHE A 54 -2.15 -2.03 3.55
N ASN A 55 -1.43 -2.91 4.25
CA ASN A 55 -1.66 -4.34 4.21
C ASN A 55 -1.89 -4.88 5.62
N HIS A 56 -2.73 -5.89 5.73
CA HIS A 56 -2.89 -6.71 6.93
C HIS A 56 -2.73 -8.17 6.50
N SER A 57 -1.57 -8.76 6.77
CA SER A 57 -1.33 -10.16 6.42
C SER A 57 -2.32 -11.08 7.14
N ILE A 58 -2.69 -12.18 6.50
CA ILE A 58 -3.58 -13.22 7.04
C ILE A 58 -5.02 -12.69 7.24
N ASP A 59 -5.39 -11.62 6.52
CA ASP A 59 -6.74 -11.02 6.54
C ASP A 59 -7.69 -11.73 5.57
N PHE A 60 -8.02 -12.98 5.87
CA PHE A 60 -8.83 -13.83 4.99
C PHE A 60 -10.32 -13.47 4.99
N ASN A 61 -10.98 -13.72 3.85
CA ASN A 61 -12.43 -13.69 3.74
C ASN A 61 -12.91 -14.74 2.71
N SER A 62 -14.20 -14.75 2.36
CA SER A 62 -14.74 -15.72 1.39
C SER A 62 -14.19 -15.56 -0.04
N ASN A 63 -13.69 -14.38 -0.40
CA ASN A 63 -13.09 -14.09 -1.71
C ASN A 63 -11.57 -14.33 -1.72
N PHE A 64 -10.91 -14.32 -0.56
CA PHE A 64 -9.48 -14.59 -0.38
C PHE A 64 -9.30 -15.59 0.77
N PRO A 65 -9.58 -16.89 0.53
CA PRO A 65 -9.53 -17.90 1.57
C PRO A 65 -8.11 -18.40 1.82
N VAL A 66 -7.87 -18.94 3.02
CA VAL A 66 -6.58 -19.49 3.47
C VAL A 66 -6.10 -20.67 2.62
N ASP A 67 -7.01 -21.42 2.02
CA ASP A 67 -6.75 -22.66 1.27
C ASP A 67 -6.90 -22.46 -0.25
N ALA A 68 -6.85 -21.22 -0.73
CA ALA A 68 -6.82 -20.93 -2.16
C ALA A 68 -5.60 -21.59 -2.81
N VAL A 69 -5.82 -22.26 -3.95
CA VAL A 69 -4.76 -22.94 -4.70
C VAL A 69 -4.04 -21.95 -5.61
N GLU A 70 -2.72 -22.05 -5.70
CA GLU A 70 -1.91 -21.21 -6.59
C GLU A 70 -2.43 -21.25 -8.04
N GLY A 71 -2.59 -20.06 -8.63
CA GLY A 71 -3.15 -19.86 -9.97
C GLY A 71 -4.68 -19.75 -10.03
N ALA A 72 -5.40 -19.98 -8.93
CA ALA A 72 -6.83 -19.69 -8.86
C ALA A 72 -7.08 -18.17 -8.73
N GLU A 73 -8.25 -17.69 -9.18
CA GLU A 73 -8.60 -16.26 -9.14
C GLU A 73 -8.64 -15.69 -7.71
N ASN A 74 -8.96 -16.53 -6.73
CA ASN A 74 -9.01 -16.19 -5.30
C ASN A 74 -7.68 -16.41 -4.56
N TYR A 75 -6.62 -16.79 -5.28
CA TYR A 75 -5.30 -16.97 -4.69
C TYR A 75 -4.69 -15.61 -4.31
N SER A 76 -4.10 -15.55 -3.12
CA SER A 76 -3.54 -14.32 -2.57
C SER A 76 -2.09 -14.49 -2.08
N GLY A 77 -1.33 -15.39 -2.71
CA GLY A 77 0.12 -15.55 -2.48
C GLY A 77 0.51 -16.30 -1.19
N GLY A 78 1.68 -16.94 -1.20
CA GLY A 78 2.24 -17.69 -0.06
C GLY A 78 1.66 -19.11 0.11
N GLU A 79 2.29 -19.93 0.96
CA GLU A 79 1.90 -21.33 1.23
C GLU A 79 0.55 -21.44 1.96
N MET A 80 0.14 -20.39 2.69
CA MET A 80 -1.14 -20.32 3.44
C MET A 80 -2.09 -19.22 2.93
N GLY A 81 -1.78 -18.56 1.81
CA GLY A 81 -2.47 -17.32 1.43
C GLY A 81 -2.03 -16.11 2.27
N SER A 82 -1.99 -14.91 1.67
CA SER A 82 -1.74 -13.66 2.39
C SER A 82 -3.02 -12.96 2.88
N GLY A 83 -4.21 -13.41 2.47
CA GLY A 83 -5.48 -12.75 2.75
C GLY A 83 -5.84 -11.69 1.70
N GLN A 84 -6.67 -10.74 2.08
CA GLN A 84 -7.06 -9.63 1.21
C GLN A 84 -5.84 -8.81 0.72
N PRO A 85 -5.89 -8.26 -0.51
CA PRO A 85 -4.83 -7.42 -1.05
C PRO A 85 -4.65 -6.13 -0.24
N ALA A 86 -3.48 -5.50 -0.39
CA ALA A 86 -3.20 -4.19 0.18
C ALA A 86 -4.08 -3.12 -0.47
N VAL A 87 -4.64 -2.22 0.33
CA VAL A 87 -5.41 -1.06 -0.15
C VAL A 87 -4.51 0.14 -0.37
N VAL A 88 -4.78 0.88 -1.44
CA VAL A 88 -3.95 2.01 -1.88
C VAL A 88 -4.76 3.29 -1.84
N TYR A 89 -4.23 4.27 -1.13
CA TYR A 89 -4.78 5.60 -1.02
C TYR A 89 -3.91 6.60 -1.80
N ALA A 90 -4.50 7.64 -2.38
CA ALA A 90 -3.75 8.68 -3.06
C ALA A 90 -4.36 10.09 -2.94
N ALA A 91 -3.50 11.09 -3.06
CA ALA A 91 -3.87 12.49 -3.28
C ALA A 91 -2.83 13.17 -4.18
N THR A 92 -3.27 14.14 -4.99
CA THR A 92 -2.34 15.05 -5.69
C THR A 92 -2.07 16.24 -4.79
N ILE A 93 -0.79 16.54 -4.58
CA ILE A 93 -0.28 17.65 -3.78
C ILE A 93 0.28 18.69 -4.73
N TYR A 94 -0.18 19.93 -4.57
CA TYR A 94 0.30 21.10 -5.32
C TYR A 94 1.21 21.96 -4.43
N PRO A 95 2.07 22.82 -5.00
CA PRO A 95 2.97 23.70 -4.24
C PRO A 95 2.29 24.56 -3.16
N ASP A 96 1.01 24.89 -3.34
CA ASP A 96 0.20 25.70 -2.43
C ASP A 96 -0.69 24.87 -1.48
N THR A 97 -0.67 23.54 -1.59
CA THR A 97 -1.44 22.64 -0.71
C THR A 97 -0.95 22.78 0.73
N ARG A 98 -1.87 23.08 1.65
CA ARG A 98 -1.61 23.14 3.10
C ARG A 98 -2.17 21.95 3.85
N GLU A 99 -3.31 21.46 3.39
CA GLU A 99 -3.98 20.29 3.92
C GLU A 99 -4.52 19.46 2.76
N ALA A 100 -4.50 18.13 2.91
CA ALA A 100 -5.11 17.20 1.97
C ALA A 100 -5.53 15.90 2.66
N SER A 101 -6.46 15.17 2.06
CA SER A 101 -6.85 13.83 2.49
C SER A 101 -6.66 12.85 1.35
N LEU A 102 -5.99 11.72 1.61
CA LEU A 102 -5.86 10.67 0.60
C LEU A 102 -7.19 9.92 0.48
N GLN A 103 -7.57 9.63 -0.76
CA GLN A 103 -8.75 8.85 -1.09
C GLN A 103 -8.34 7.42 -1.39
N LEU A 104 -9.16 6.44 -1.01
CA LEU A 104 -8.98 5.06 -1.43
C LEU A 104 -9.16 5.00 -2.96
N ILE A 105 -8.14 4.56 -3.68
CA ILE A 105 -8.14 4.50 -5.14
C ILE A 105 -8.16 3.06 -5.69
N GLY A 106 -8.06 2.06 -4.83
CA GLY A 106 -8.06 0.65 -5.25
C GLY A 106 -7.23 -0.24 -4.34
N HIS A 107 -6.92 -1.44 -4.84
CA HIS A 107 -6.08 -2.42 -4.16
C HIS A 107 -4.96 -2.96 -5.09
N SER A 108 -3.92 -3.55 -4.49
CA SER A 108 -2.82 -4.23 -5.20
C SER A 108 -3.26 -5.56 -5.81
N SER A 109 -2.40 -6.20 -6.61
CA SER A 109 -2.63 -7.62 -6.93
C SER A 109 -2.72 -8.46 -5.64
N PRO A 110 -3.71 -9.35 -5.46
CA PRO A 110 -3.85 -10.22 -4.30
C PRO A 110 -2.63 -11.12 -4.04
N ASP A 111 -2.03 -11.64 -5.12
CA ASP A 111 -0.88 -12.54 -5.06
C ASP A 111 0.45 -11.84 -5.32
N GLY A 112 0.43 -10.50 -5.51
CA GLY A 112 1.62 -9.70 -5.78
C GLY A 112 2.24 -9.90 -7.18
N THR A 113 1.54 -10.53 -8.12
CA THR A 113 2.05 -10.80 -9.47
C THR A 113 2.26 -9.58 -10.35
N ASP A 114 1.64 -8.43 -10.02
CA ASP A 114 1.80 -7.20 -10.79
C ASP A 114 1.84 -5.93 -9.93
N GLY A 115 2.01 -4.78 -10.61
CA GLY A 115 2.05 -3.46 -10.01
C GLY A 115 0.82 -2.59 -10.31
N ASN A 116 -0.31 -3.18 -10.68
CA ASN A 116 -1.54 -2.48 -11.02
C ASN A 116 -2.30 -2.02 -9.76
N ILE A 117 -3.23 -1.09 -9.97
CA ILE A 117 -4.20 -0.67 -8.96
C ILE A 117 -5.58 -1.04 -9.49
N TYR A 118 -6.26 -1.90 -8.76
CA TYR A 118 -7.59 -2.40 -9.11
C TYR A 118 -8.64 -1.59 -8.36
N GLU A 119 -9.49 -0.87 -9.11
CA GLU A 119 -10.49 0.05 -8.53
C GLU A 119 -11.70 -0.69 -7.93
N ASN A 120 -11.95 -1.94 -8.33
CA ASN A 120 -13.06 -2.73 -7.81
C ASN A 120 -12.76 -3.19 -6.38
N LEU A 121 -13.59 -2.77 -5.41
CA LEU A 121 -13.43 -3.10 -3.99
C LEU A 121 -14.44 -4.15 -3.49
N ASP A 122 -15.33 -4.66 -4.35
CA ASP A 122 -16.47 -5.52 -3.97
C ASP A 122 -16.07 -6.79 -3.20
N LYS A 123 -14.85 -7.28 -3.43
CA LYS A 123 -14.31 -8.50 -2.80
C LYS A 123 -13.65 -8.22 -1.46
N LEU A 124 -13.39 -6.96 -1.11
CA LEU A 124 -12.78 -6.56 0.15
C LEU A 124 -13.82 -6.47 1.25
N THR A 125 -13.41 -6.85 2.45
CA THR A 125 -14.16 -6.70 3.70
C THR A 125 -13.35 -5.81 4.64
N THR A 126 -12.55 -6.41 5.50
CA THR A 126 -11.78 -5.75 6.56
C THR A 126 -10.59 -4.95 6.05
N ALA A 127 -10.09 -5.23 4.84
CA ALA A 127 -8.98 -4.48 4.25
C ALA A 127 -9.31 -2.99 4.02
N GLY A 128 -10.57 -2.68 3.67
CA GLY A 128 -11.05 -1.30 3.52
C GLY A 128 -11.09 -0.53 4.85
N ASP A 129 -11.20 -1.25 5.96
CA ASP A 129 -11.38 -0.68 7.30
C ASP A 129 -10.07 -0.54 8.09
N ILE A 130 -8.93 -0.95 7.52
CA ILE A 130 -7.60 -0.85 8.17
C ILE A 130 -7.30 0.59 8.57
N VAL A 131 -7.71 1.56 7.74
CA VAL A 131 -7.44 2.99 7.96
C VAL A 131 -8.73 3.80 7.78
N GLN A 132 -9.11 4.52 8.83
CA GLN A 132 -10.31 5.38 8.77
C GLN A 132 -10.09 6.66 7.96
N ASN A 133 -8.91 7.29 8.08
CA ASN A 133 -8.59 8.54 7.40
C ASN A 133 -7.08 8.77 7.36
N ILE A 134 -6.59 9.37 6.28
CA ILE A 134 -5.21 9.85 6.14
C ILE A 134 -5.27 11.33 5.83
N LYS A 135 -4.78 12.15 6.76
CA LYS A 135 -4.64 13.60 6.62
C LYS A 135 -3.19 13.99 6.43
N ILE A 136 -2.93 14.85 5.47
CA ILE A 136 -1.64 15.48 5.22
C ILE A 136 -1.76 16.93 5.67
N THR A 137 -0.73 17.41 6.36
CA THR A 137 -0.53 18.83 6.64
C THR A 137 0.87 19.21 6.19
N ILE A 138 0.98 20.36 5.52
CA ILE A 138 2.22 20.88 4.94
C ILE A 138 2.47 22.26 5.52
N TRP A 139 3.54 22.39 6.28
CA TRP A 139 3.97 23.61 6.96
C TRP A 139 5.18 24.24 6.27
#